data_AF-H2ZKJ2-F1
#
_entry.id   AF-H2ZKJ2-F1
#
_cell.length_a   1.000
_cell.length_b   1.000
_cell.length_c   1.000
_cell.angle_alpha   90.00
_cell.angle_beta   90.00
_cell.angle_gamma   90.00
#
_symmetry.space_group_name_H-M   'P 1'
#
loop_
_entity.id
_entity.type
_entity.pdbx_description
1 polymer ?
#
loop_
_entity_poly.entity_id
_entity_poly.type
_entity_poly.pdbx_seq_one_letter_code
_entity_poly.pdbx_strand_id
1 'polypeptide(L)'
;MNRNVGIVLSTSQDDWDVVRECYVQSFLRYPLYKYMVPDDKKRADFLRAYLDANYEVTVASGNGILLAVKYTTMEINNNECEKSMIIGGVVFVPPSDDGHGWAITDDEPYWEAYEKYGLAKISPDGLEIFTQIRSVGKRKHLQEIIRKSNPDVERTFLRDLSRVFIQGTWKHCL
;
A
#
# COMPACT_ATOMS: atom_id res chain seq x y z
N MET A 1 7.64 -15.59 28.47
CA MET A 1 6.64 -14.88 27.63
C MET A 1 6.56 -15.59 26.29
N ASN A 2 5.49 -16.33 26.04
CA ASN A 2 5.24 -16.88 24.71
C ASN A 2 4.66 -15.78 23.84
N ARG A 3 5.32 -15.52 22.72
CA ARG A 3 4.92 -14.54 21.72
C ARG A 3 4.45 -15.32 20.51
N ASN A 4 3.17 -15.19 20.18
CA ASN A 4 2.60 -15.86 19.04
C ASN A 4 2.30 -14.81 17.97
N VAL A 5 2.84 -15.02 16.77
CA VAL A 5 2.49 -14.22 15.59
C VAL A 5 1.54 -15.06 14.75
N GLY A 6 0.35 -14.52 14.49
CA GLY A 6 -0.66 -15.13 13.64
C GLY A 6 -0.99 -14.23 12.46
N ILE A 7 -1.36 -14.84 11.34
CA ILE A 7 -1.96 -14.13 10.20
C ILE A 7 -3.44 -14.49 10.22
N VAL A 8 -4.30 -13.48 10.23
CA VAL A 8 -5.75 -13.66 10.24
C VAL A 8 -6.38 -12.95 9.06
N LEU A 9 -7.39 -13.57 8.49
CA LEU A 9 -8.30 -12.90 7.57
C LEU A 9 -9.04 -11.80 8.33
N SER A 10 -9.07 -10.58 7.80
CA SER A 10 -9.84 -9.49 8.36
C SER A 10 -10.68 -8.80 7.30
N THR A 11 -11.90 -8.43 7.69
CA THR A 11 -12.80 -7.58 6.91
C THR A 11 -13.16 -6.31 7.69
N SER A 12 -12.51 -6.08 8.84
CA SER A 12 -12.80 -4.94 9.71
C SER A 12 -12.12 -3.68 9.21
N GLN A 13 -12.87 -2.57 9.19
CA GLN A 13 -12.33 -1.24 8.91
C GLN A 13 -11.31 -0.81 9.98
N ASP A 14 -11.54 -1.17 11.25
CA ASP A 14 -10.61 -0.83 12.35
C ASP A 14 -9.27 -1.56 12.19
N ASP A 15 -9.30 -2.82 11.76
CA ASP A 15 -8.10 -3.58 11.47
C ASP A 15 -7.35 -2.96 10.27
N TRP A 16 -8.08 -2.52 9.24
CA TRP A 16 -7.51 -1.80 8.11
C TRP A 16 -6.84 -0.49 8.52
N ASP A 17 -7.47 0.32 9.37
CA ASP A 17 -6.90 1.61 9.80
C ASP A 17 -5.52 1.42 10.45
N VAL A 18 -5.34 0.37 11.26
CA VAL A 18 -4.04 0.04 11.85
C VAL A 18 -3.05 -0.44 10.78
N VAL A 19 -3.48 -1.34 9.88
CA VAL A 19 -2.63 -1.82 8.77
C VAL A 19 -2.20 -0.68 7.84
N ARG A 20 -3.10 0.25 7.53
CA ARG A 20 -2.83 1.44 6.71
C ARG A 20 -1.74 2.28 7.34
N GLU A 21 -1.81 2.55 8.64
CA GLU A 21 -0.76 3.33 9.31
C GLU A 21 0.59 2.59 9.30
N CYS A 22 0.59 1.25 9.42
CA CYS A 22 1.82 0.47 9.21
C CYS A 22 2.41 0.72 7.80
N TYR A 23 1.56 0.70 6.75
CA TYR A 23 2.00 1.02 5.40
C TYR A 23 2.51 2.44 5.27
N VAL A 24 1.78 3.44 5.78
CA VAL A 24 2.21 4.85 5.74
C VAL A 24 3.60 5.00 6.36
N GLN A 25 3.82 4.44 7.55
CA GLN A 25 5.13 4.51 8.22
C GLN A 25 6.24 3.82 7.43
N SER A 26 5.97 2.65 6.85
CA SER A 26 6.93 1.95 5.99
C SER A 26 7.25 2.76 4.73
N PHE A 27 6.24 3.33 4.08
CA PHE A 27 6.42 4.13 2.86
C PHE A 27 7.15 5.45 3.12
N LEU A 28 6.88 6.13 4.24
CA LEU A 28 7.60 7.35 4.62
C LEU A 28 9.11 7.11 4.81
N ARG A 29 9.49 5.89 5.22
CA ARG A 29 10.89 5.48 5.39
C ARG A 29 11.51 4.91 4.12
N TYR A 30 10.70 4.62 3.11
CA TYR A 30 11.17 4.02 1.87
C TYR A 30 11.64 5.11 0.89
N PRO A 31 12.92 5.12 0.47
CA PRO A 31 13.50 6.22 -0.30
C PRO A 31 12.74 6.59 -1.57
N LEU A 32 12.07 5.63 -2.22
CA LEU A 32 11.35 5.88 -3.48
C LEU A 32 10.09 6.72 -3.30
N TYR A 33 9.36 6.56 -2.19
CA TYR A 33 8.09 7.28 -1.97
C TYR A 33 8.31 8.76 -1.65
N LYS A 34 9.52 9.12 -1.21
CA LYS A 34 9.94 10.51 -1.08
C LYS A 34 9.80 11.29 -2.39
N TYR A 35 10.02 10.61 -3.52
CA TYR A 35 9.95 11.22 -4.85
C TYR A 35 8.55 11.20 -5.47
N MET A 36 7.62 10.42 -4.91
CA MET A 36 6.25 10.34 -5.42
C MET A 36 5.37 11.47 -4.91
N VAL A 37 5.60 11.92 -3.67
CA VAL A 37 4.98 13.14 -3.13
C VAL A 37 6.13 14.02 -2.61
N PRO A 38 6.58 15.02 -3.40
CA PRO A 38 7.74 15.83 -3.07
C PRO A 38 7.58 16.64 -1.78
N ASP A 39 6.35 17.07 -1.48
CA ASP A 39 6.04 17.82 -0.26
C ASP A 39 5.93 16.88 0.96
N ASP A 40 6.94 16.95 1.84
CA ASP A 40 7.04 16.16 3.07
C ASP A 40 5.81 16.36 3.99
N LYS A 41 5.19 17.55 4.02
CA LYS A 41 4.04 17.85 4.89
C LYS A 41 2.76 17.19 4.41
N LYS A 42 2.67 16.86 3.13
CA LYS A 42 1.48 16.29 2.48
C LYS A 42 1.58 14.79 2.28
N ARG A 43 2.79 14.22 2.35
CA ARG A 43 3.07 12.83 2.00
C ARG A 43 2.26 11.82 2.81
N ALA A 44 2.16 12.01 4.13
CA ALA A 44 1.42 11.07 4.98
C ALA A 44 -0.08 11.08 4.65
N ASP A 45 -0.68 12.26 4.50
CA ASP A 45 -2.10 12.40 4.21
C ASP A 45 -2.43 11.92 2.79
N PHE A 46 -1.55 12.20 1.83
CA PHE A 46 -1.68 11.66 0.47
C PHE A 46 -1.63 10.13 0.48
N LEU A 47 -0.68 9.52 1.21
CA LEU A 47 -0.55 8.07 1.31
C LEU A 47 -1.77 7.44 1.98
N ARG A 48 -2.33 8.04 3.04
CA ARG A 48 -3.57 7.57 3.67
C ARG A 48 -4.73 7.57 2.68
N ALA A 49 -4.97 8.71 2.04
CA ALA A 49 -6.04 8.85 1.06
C ALA A 49 -5.87 7.88 -0.12
N TYR A 50 -4.64 7.71 -0.60
CA TYR A 50 -4.31 6.74 -1.65
C TYR A 50 -4.60 5.30 -1.18
N LEU A 51 -4.14 4.90 -0.01
CA LEU A 51 -4.34 3.56 0.51
C LEU A 51 -5.82 3.27 0.76
N ASP A 52 -6.58 4.21 1.33
CA ASP A 52 -8.01 4.07 1.56
C ASP A 52 -8.79 3.93 0.24
N ALA A 53 -8.44 4.71 -0.78
CA ALA A 53 -9.03 4.56 -2.11
C ALA A 53 -8.78 3.18 -2.73
N ASN A 54 -7.55 2.65 -2.57
CA ASN A 54 -7.24 1.29 -3.04
C ASN A 54 -7.97 0.22 -2.22
N TYR A 55 -8.10 0.41 -0.91
CA TYR A 55 -8.86 -0.51 -0.05
C TYR A 55 -10.34 -0.56 -0.43
N GLU A 56 -10.95 0.59 -0.73
CA GLU A 56 -12.35 0.66 -1.18
C GLU A 56 -12.57 -0.16 -2.47
N VAL A 57 -11.70 0.03 -3.46
CA VAL A 57 -11.80 -0.66 -4.75
C VAL A 57 -11.47 -2.15 -4.65
N THR A 58 -10.65 -2.56 -3.68
CA THR A 58 -10.18 -3.95 -3.54
C THR A 58 -10.94 -4.71 -2.45
N VAL A 59 -10.61 -4.48 -1.18
CA VAL A 59 -11.11 -5.27 -0.05
C VAL A 59 -12.56 -4.94 0.25
N ALA A 60 -12.94 -3.66 0.31
CA ALA A 60 -14.30 -3.27 0.67
C ALA A 60 -15.34 -3.67 -0.39
N SER A 61 -14.93 -3.71 -1.66
CA SER A 61 -15.77 -4.17 -2.78
C SER A 61 -15.85 -5.71 -2.90
N GLY A 62 -15.10 -6.46 -2.07
CA GLY A 62 -15.05 -7.92 -2.13
C GLY A 62 -14.10 -8.50 -3.19
N ASN A 63 -13.40 -7.64 -3.93
CA ASN A 63 -12.43 -8.04 -4.96
C ASN A 63 -11.03 -8.33 -4.38
N GLY A 64 -10.85 -8.21 -3.07
CA GLY A 64 -9.57 -8.35 -2.40
C GLY A 64 -9.72 -8.88 -0.97
N ILE A 65 -8.62 -9.38 -0.44
CA ILE A 65 -8.53 -10.05 0.84
C ILE A 65 -7.53 -9.26 1.70
N LEU A 66 -7.94 -8.80 2.88
CA LEU A 66 -7.03 -8.26 3.88
C LEU A 66 -6.60 -9.37 4.84
N LEU A 67 -5.29 -9.63 4.88
CA LEU A 67 -4.64 -10.50 5.85
C LEU A 67 -3.94 -9.61 6.89
N ALA A 68 -4.46 -9.54 8.12
CA ALA A 68 -3.84 -8.81 9.21
C ALA A 68 -2.85 -9.69 9.96
N VAL A 69 -1.65 -9.17 10.23
CA VAL A 69 -0.64 -9.82 11.05
C VAL A 69 -0.85 -9.38 12.49
N LYS A 70 -1.30 -10.33 13.33
CA LYS A 70 -1.56 -10.11 14.75
C LYS A 70 -0.43 -10.69 15.60
N TYR A 71 0.04 -9.87 16.51
CA TYR A 71 0.98 -10.24 17.55
C TYR A 71 0.19 -10.41 18.85
N THR A 72 0.31 -11.58 19.45
CA THR A 72 -0.42 -11.92 20.66
C THR A 72 0.53 -12.23 21.81
N THR A 73 0.29 -11.60 22.95
CA THR A 73 1.01 -11.86 24.20
C THR A 73 0.08 -12.46 25.22
N MET A 74 0.44 -13.64 25.72
CA MET A 74 -0.18 -14.20 26.92
C MET A 74 0.56 -13.66 28.15
N GLU A 75 -0.14 -12.85 28.96
CA GLU A 75 0.34 -12.47 30.29
C GLU A 75 0.01 -13.58 31.29
N ILE A 76 1.01 -14.08 32.01
CA ILE A 76 0.90 -15.29 32.87
C ILE A 76 0.24 -14.97 34.24
N ASN A 77 -0.18 -13.73 34.50
CA ASN A 77 -0.64 -13.32 35.83
C ASN A 77 -2.15 -13.03 35.87
N ASN A 78 -2.90 -14.01 36.37
CA ASN A 78 -4.18 -13.93 37.11
C ASN A 78 -5.45 -13.31 36.49
N ASN A 79 -5.51 -13.07 35.19
CA ASN A 79 -6.76 -13.07 34.42
C ASN A 79 -6.36 -13.26 32.96
N GLU A 80 -6.86 -14.30 32.29
CA GLU A 80 -6.54 -14.60 30.90
C GLU A 80 -7.09 -13.50 29.97
N CYS A 81 -6.39 -12.39 29.88
CA CYS A 81 -6.68 -11.33 28.92
C CYS A 81 -5.65 -11.46 27.80
N GLU A 82 -6.04 -12.16 26.74
CA GLU A 82 -5.24 -12.28 25.53
C GLU A 82 -5.15 -10.90 24.86
N LYS A 83 -4.01 -10.23 24.99
CA LYS A 83 -3.78 -8.95 24.31
C LYS A 83 -3.24 -9.21 22.91
N SER A 84 -4.10 -9.05 21.91
CA SER A 84 -3.71 -9.07 20.50
C SER A 84 -3.54 -7.65 19.94
N MET A 85 -2.47 -7.41 19.19
CA MET A 85 -2.21 -6.15 18.49
C MET A 85 -1.87 -6.42 17.03
N ILE A 86 -2.39 -5.61 16.11
CA ILE A 86 -1.98 -5.66 14.70
C ILE A 86 -0.62 -4.99 14.56
N ILE A 87 0.29 -5.67 13.86
CA ILE A 87 1.64 -5.18 13.58
C ILE A 87 1.90 -4.96 12.08
N GLY A 88 0.91 -5.24 11.24
CA GLY A 88 0.96 -5.05 9.79
C GLY A 88 -0.12 -5.86 9.08
N GLY A 89 -0.08 -5.87 7.75
CA GLY A 89 -1.02 -6.66 6.96
C GLY A 89 -0.61 -6.76 5.50
N VAL A 90 -1.35 -7.57 4.75
CA VAL A 90 -1.22 -7.77 3.31
C VAL A 90 -2.60 -7.68 2.68
N VAL A 91 -2.75 -6.80 1.69
CA VAL A 91 -3.90 -6.85 0.77
C VAL A 91 -3.53 -7.76 -0.39
N PHE A 92 -4.36 -8.79 -0.60
CA PHE A 92 -4.21 -9.76 -1.67
C PHE A 92 -5.40 -9.66 -2.62
N VAL A 93 -5.14 -9.37 -3.89
CA VAL A 93 -6.16 -9.39 -4.96
C VAL A 93 -5.99 -10.73 -5.70
N PRO A 94 -7.02 -11.57 -5.80
CA PRO A 94 -6.94 -12.83 -6.52
C PRO A 94 -6.78 -12.61 -8.03
N PRO A 95 -6.28 -13.61 -8.77
CA PRO A 95 -6.31 -13.58 -10.23
C PRO A 95 -7.76 -13.46 -10.73
N SER A 96 -7.95 -12.92 -11.93
CA SER A 96 -9.26 -12.86 -12.57
C SER A 96 -9.78 -14.25 -12.94
N ASP A 97 -11.09 -14.40 -12.97
CA ASP A 97 -11.75 -15.67 -13.31
C ASP A 97 -11.50 -16.09 -14.77
N ASP A 98 -11.19 -15.13 -15.65
CA ASP A 98 -10.87 -15.38 -17.06
C ASP A 98 -9.39 -15.79 -17.29
N GLY A 99 -8.60 -15.89 -16.21
CA GLY A 99 -7.19 -16.28 -16.26
C GLY A 99 -6.26 -15.20 -16.83
N HIS A 100 -6.75 -14.00 -17.13
CA HIS A 100 -5.99 -12.89 -17.69
C HIS A 100 -5.78 -11.76 -16.67
N GLY A 101 -4.75 -11.92 -15.84
CA GLY A 101 -4.33 -10.87 -14.90
C GLY A 101 -4.98 -10.99 -13.53
N TRP A 102 -5.31 -9.85 -12.92
CA TRP A 102 -5.89 -9.77 -11.57
C TRP A 102 -7.39 -9.50 -11.66
N ALA A 103 -8.15 -9.85 -10.63
CA ALA A 103 -9.62 -9.69 -10.61
C ALA A 103 -10.10 -8.25 -10.84
N ILE A 104 -9.21 -7.27 -10.73
CA ILE A 104 -9.46 -5.88 -11.11
C ILE A 104 -8.46 -5.46 -12.19
N THR A 105 -8.96 -5.31 -13.41
CA THR A 105 -8.19 -4.85 -14.57
C THR A 105 -8.57 -3.44 -15.01
N ASP A 106 -9.74 -2.95 -14.60
CA ASP A 106 -10.24 -1.62 -14.94
C ASP A 106 -9.59 -0.54 -14.06
N ASP A 107 -9.03 0.48 -14.71
CA ASP A 107 -8.43 1.64 -14.02
C ASP A 107 -9.51 2.62 -13.52
N GLU A 108 -10.71 2.63 -14.12
CA GLU A 108 -11.79 3.59 -13.83
C GLU A 108 -12.22 3.61 -12.35
N PRO A 109 -12.50 2.46 -11.69
CA PRO A 109 -12.89 2.45 -10.29
C PRO A 109 -11.84 3.06 -9.37
N TYR A 110 -10.56 2.94 -9.72
CA TYR A 110 -9.47 3.59 -8.99
C TYR A 110 -9.48 5.10 -9.18
N TRP A 111 -9.75 5.60 -10.39
CA TRP A 111 -9.85 7.03 -10.65
C TRP A 111 -11.00 7.66 -9.87
N GLU A 112 -12.19 7.06 -9.92
CA GLU A 112 -13.35 7.51 -9.16
C GLU A 112 -13.05 7.54 -7.66
N ALA A 113 -12.40 6.51 -7.13
CA ALA A 113 -11.98 6.48 -5.74
C ALA A 113 -10.94 7.57 -5.43
N TYR A 114 -9.95 7.81 -6.30
CA TYR A 114 -8.97 8.87 -6.07
C TYR A 114 -9.58 10.27 -6.07
N GLU A 115 -10.60 10.50 -6.88
CA GLU A 115 -11.39 11.74 -6.86
C GLU A 115 -12.20 11.86 -5.57
N LYS A 116 -12.90 10.79 -5.17
CA LYS A 116 -13.68 10.72 -3.93
C LYS A 116 -12.83 11.03 -2.69
N TYR A 117 -11.65 10.43 -2.59
CA TYR A 117 -10.69 10.65 -1.50
C TYR A 117 -9.86 11.93 -1.66
N GLY A 118 -10.05 12.67 -2.75
CA GLY A 118 -9.50 14.02 -2.92
C GLY A 118 -7.98 14.06 -3.08
N LEU A 119 -7.35 13.04 -3.67
CA LEU A 119 -5.89 12.98 -3.83
C LEU A 119 -5.34 14.21 -4.54
N ALA A 120 -6.04 14.68 -5.59
CA ALA A 120 -5.67 15.90 -6.33
C ALA A 120 -5.72 17.17 -5.47
N LYS A 121 -6.60 17.22 -4.46
CA LYS A 121 -6.70 18.35 -3.52
C LYS A 121 -5.55 18.34 -2.52
N ILE A 122 -5.06 17.15 -2.14
CA ILE A 122 -3.91 16.99 -1.25
C ILE A 122 -2.64 17.34 -2.01
N SER A 123 -2.33 16.62 -3.09
CA SER A 123 -1.15 16.84 -3.92
C SER A 123 -1.46 16.52 -5.40
N PRO A 124 -1.69 17.55 -6.24
CA PRO A 124 -1.91 17.33 -7.67
C PRO A 124 -0.65 16.75 -8.33
N ASP A 125 0.54 17.26 -8.00
CA ASP A 125 1.82 16.76 -8.49
C ASP A 125 2.04 15.29 -8.09
N GLY A 126 1.66 14.93 -6.86
CA GLY A 126 1.74 13.55 -6.39
C GLY A 126 0.84 12.63 -7.21
N LEU A 127 -0.44 13.02 -7.39
CA LEU A 127 -1.37 12.26 -8.22
C LEU A 127 -0.86 12.11 -9.66
N GLU A 128 -0.32 13.17 -10.25
CA GLU A 128 0.26 13.13 -11.59
C GLU A 128 1.39 12.11 -11.68
N ILE A 129 2.35 12.11 -10.74
CA ILE A 129 3.43 11.13 -10.71
C ILE A 129 2.89 9.69 -10.61
N PHE A 130 1.89 9.44 -9.77
CA PHE A 130 1.23 8.12 -9.68
C PHE A 130 0.58 7.71 -11.01
N THR A 131 -0.13 8.64 -11.69
CA THR A 131 -0.74 8.37 -13.00
C THR A 131 0.32 8.01 -14.05
N GLN A 132 1.46 8.70 -14.03
CA GLN A 132 2.55 8.48 -14.97
C GLN A 132 3.26 7.13 -14.69
N ILE A 133 3.42 6.74 -13.43
CA ILE A 133 3.98 5.42 -13.03
C ILE A 133 3.07 4.27 -13.47
N ARG A 134 1.75 4.42 -13.33
CA ARG A 134 0.78 3.39 -13.78
C ARG A 134 0.81 3.23 -15.30
N SER A 135 0.94 4.32 -16.05
CA SER A 135 1.01 4.26 -17.52
C SER A 135 2.33 3.65 -18.03
N VAL A 136 2.26 2.49 -18.69
CA VAL A 136 3.44 1.77 -19.23
C VAL A 136 4.28 2.65 -20.17
N GLY A 137 3.63 3.57 -20.90
CA GLY A 137 4.28 4.50 -21.84
C GLY A 137 5.08 5.64 -21.19
N LYS A 138 4.69 6.12 -19.99
CA LYS A 138 5.37 7.26 -19.33
C LYS A 138 6.39 6.86 -18.27
N ARG A 139 6.50 5.56 -17.93
CA ARG A 139 7.55 5.03 -17.05
C ARG A 139 8.95 5.44 -17.52
N LYS A 140 9.22 5.49 -18.82
CA LYS A 140 10.51 5.92 -19.38
C LYS A 140 10.87 7.38 -19.08
N HIS A 141 9.87 8.27 -19.01
CA HIS A 141 10.10 9.68 -18.69
C HIS A 141 10.43 9.88 -17.21
N LEU A 142 9.70 9.17 -16.34
CA LEU A 142 9.96 9.14 -14.90
C LEU A 142 11.32 8.53 -14.55
N GLN A 143 11.74 7.50 -15.29
CA GLN A 143 13.10 6.94 -15.22
C GLN A 143 14.14 8.02 -15.46
N GLU A 144 13.93 8.85 -16.48
CA GLU A 144 14.89 9.88 -16.86
C GLU A 144 14.99 11.00 -15.80
N ILE A 145 13.86 11.40 -15.20
CA ILE A 145 13.82 12.36 -14.09
C ILE A 145 14.59 11.81 -12.89
N ILE A 146 14.33 10.57 -12.49
CA ILE A 146 14.96 9.95 -11.31
C ILE A 146 16.42 9.65 -11.53
N ARG A 147 16.79 9.19 -12.74
CA ARG A 147 18.17 9.01 -13.15
C ARG A 147 18.96 10.33 -13.07
N LYS A 148 18.35 11.45 -13.46
CA LYS A 148 18.98 12.78 -13.36
C LYS A 148 19.10 13.26 -11.91
N SER A 149 18.15 12.91 -11.05
CA SER A 149 18.15 13.33 -9.64
C SER A 149 18.97 12.42 -8.71
N ASN A 150 19.06 11.11 -8.98
CA ASN A 150 19.80 10.15 -8.18
C ASN A 150 20.04 8.81 -8.94
N PRO A 151 21.16 8.68 -9.70
CA PRO A 151 21.39 7.55 -10.61
C PRO A 151 21.53 6.18 -9.91
N ASP A 152 21.89 6.15 -8.62
CA ASP A 152 22.01 4.91 -7.84
C ASP A 152 20.64 4.32 -7.44
N VAL A 153 19.57 5.11 -7.54
CA VAL A 153 18.21 4.71 -7.14
C VAL A 153 17.46 4.04 -8.30
N GLU A 154 17.83 4.31 -9.56
CA GLU A 154 17.12 3.91 -10.79
C GLU A 154 16.85 2.40 -10.89
N ARG A 155 17.85 1.57 -10.56
CA ARG A 155 17.79 0.10 -10.76
C ARG A 155 16.90 -0.60 -9.72
N THR A 156 16.82 -0.06 -8.52
CA THR A 156 15.92 -0.51 -7.44
C THR A 156 14.51 0.08 -7.65
N PHE A 157 14.43 1.32 -8.15
CA PHE A 157 13.21 2.09 -8.28
C PHE A 157 12.11 1.41 -9.09
N LEU A 158 12.43 0.97 -10.30
CA LEU A 158 11.45 0.37 -11.21
C LEU A 158 11.04 -1.03 -10.82
N ARG A 159 12.00 -1.82 -10.32
CA ARG A 159 11.74 -3.19 -9.88
C ARG A 159 10.82 -3.20 -8.66
N ASP A 160 11.02 -2.27 -7.76
CA ASP A 160 10.26 -2.24 -6.51
C ASP A 160 8.94 -1.46 -6.67
N LEU A 161 8.83 -0.47 -7.57
CA LEU A 161 7.53 0.13 -7.92
C LEU A 161 6.63 -0.79 -8.74
N SER A 162 7.17 -1.47 -9.76
CA SER A 162 6.37 -2.46 -10.48
C SER A 162 5.91 -3.60 -9.54
N ARG A 163 6.72 -3.96 -8.55
CA ARG A 163 6.30 -4.90 -7.49
C ARG A 163 5.28 -4.31 -6.54
N VAL A 164 5.46 -3.12 -5.99
CA VAL A 164 4.48 -2.53 -5.06
C VAL A 164 3.13 -2.27 -5.73
N PHE A 165 3.10 -2.03 -7.05
CA PHE A 165 1.87 -1.80 -7.80
C PHE A 165 1.27 -3.05 -8.48
N ILE A 166 2.03 -4.13 -8.70
CA ILE A 166 1.55 -5.35 -9.41
C ILE A 166 1.61 -6.60 -8.52
N GLN A 167 2.27 -6.53 -7.36
CA GLN A 167 2.43 -7.65 -6.44
C GLN A 167 2.36 -7.16 -5.00
N GLY A 168 1.30 -7.50 -4.28
CA GLY A 168 1.26 -7.50 -2.81
C GLY A 168 2.25 -8.50 -2.20
N THR A 169 3.53 -8.46 -2.57
CA THR A 169 4.60 -9.29 -2.03
C THR A 169 5.74 -8.40 -1.54
N TRP A 170 5.72 -8.17 -0.23
CA TRP A 170 6.76 -7.50 0.54
C TRP A 170 7.98 -8.41 0.65
N LYS A 171 8.88 -8.39 -0.33
CA LYS A 171 10.10 -9.22 -0.29
C LYS A 171 11.29 -8.59 0.45
N HIS A 172 11.16 -7.37 1.01
CA HIS A 172 12.26 -6.69 1.69
C HIS A 172 11.84 -5.92 2.95
N CYS A 173 11.13 -6.60 3.86
CA CYS A 173 11.09 -6.21 5.28
C CYS A 173 11.82 -7.27 6.12
N LEU A 174 13.14 -7.32 5.95
CA LEU A 174 14.15 -7.75 6.92
C LEU A 174 15.39 -6.89 6.69
#